data_AF-A0A1W1H7R6-F1
#
_entry.id   AF-A0A1W1H7R6-F1
#
_cell.length_a   1.000
_cell.length_b   1.000
_cell.length_c   1.000
_cell.angle_alpha   90.00
_cell.angle_beta   90.00
_cell.angle_gamma   90.00
#
_symmetry.space_group_name_H-M   'P 1'
#
loop_
_entity.id
_entity.type
_entity.pdbx_description
1 polymer ?
#
loop_
_entity_poly.entity_id
_entity_poly.type
_entity_poly.pdbx_seq_one_letter_code
_entity_poly.pdbx_strand_id
1 'polypeptide(L)'
;MKELENLYDRIIQRVNINLRELEFEVNPYAQNAIPLGQMIKFYAFFGISPHHPLSFQFKHSNLAGSYFLGHCNVINSLLYKSDIRGDELKKKGDLFQYQCFEIPVNRDEEINITDSLLIKTLVHNFSHDPETLEEFFIKDTISMNYANIHGSPSDGCFLGPFATADLTTIRDCVIRRFAYVQAGEVSHLDIAAGTVWVRNPGEFNFIYQHPVDELNDYIFISPTAPPQGLFIDFVEDRKEAFQRVFDVVNIEHSTSVPTSASLDRYAVVKPTTTIGENVLVSQRAYLQNSYLGKGANAQENCYIINSQLEGFNVTAHGAKIIEADLGTNVFVGFNSFLRGCPDGRLTIGKDSIIMPHTIIDVKESLTIPPGQLVWGMIKDDEDLANHSIPIEKFSGITSGISMGNMYFEGNGASFVTAFKDRIHHILEANGAFFNGSEKKGHAQKNQYISFNTLQPYPEGHKKGLYPTIVIKP
;
A
#
# COMPACT_ATOMS: atom_id res chain seq x y z
N MET A 1 16.06 -26.42 8.70
CA MET A 1 14.82 -25.91 8.09
C MET A 1 13.58 -26.55 8.71
N LYS A 2 13.68 -27.69 9.40
CA LYS A 2 12.57 -28.32 10.14
C LYS A 2 11.68 -27.34 10.94
N GLU A 3 12.28 -26.44 11.73
CA GLU A 3 11.47 -25.49 12.52
C GLU A 3 10.76 -24.44 11.66
N LEU A 4 11.35 -24.07 10.52
CA LEU A 4 10.72 -23.16 9.56
C LEU A 4 9.52 -23.83 8.87
N GLU A 5 9.66 -25.11 8.49
CA GLU A 5 8.59 -25.94 7.93
C GLU A 5 7.45 -26.13 8.95
N ASN A 6 7.78 -26.51 10.19
CA ASN A 6 6.78 -26.61 11.27
C ASN A 6 6.02 -25.30 11.50
N LEU A 7 6.74 -24.16 11.45
CA LEU A 7 6.13 -22.85 11.62
C LEU A 7 5.18 -22.52 10.48
N TYR A 8 5.59 -22.79 9.24
CA TYR A 8 4.75 -22.66 8.06
C TYR A 8 3.47 -23.48 8.19
N ASP A 9 3.59 -24.78 8.48
CA ASP A 9 2.44 -25.69 8.62
C ASP A 9 1.47 -25.22 9.71
N ARG A 10 2.00 -24.74 10.85
CA ARG A 10 1.19 -24.19 11.94
C ARG A 10 0.41 -22.95 11.51
N ILE A 11 1.04 -22.01 10.79
CA ILE A 11 0.36 -20.81 10.29
C ILE A 11 -0.77 -21.19 9.34
N ILE A 12 -0.47 -22.06 8.36
CA ILE A 12 -1.48 -22.55 7.40
C ILE A 12 -2.68 -23.18 8.12
N GLN A 13 -2.44 -24.04 9.10
CA GLN A 13 -3.50 -24.67 9.89
C GLN A 13 -4.35 -23.65 10.64
N ARG A 14 -3.74 -22.67 11.30
CA ARG A 14 -4.48 -21.65 12.05
C ARG A 14 -5.36 -20.79 11.16
N VAL A 15 -4.83 -20.33 10.02
CA VAL A 15 -5.60 -19.52 9.07
C VAL A 15 -6.75 -20.32 8.47
N ASN A 16 -6.50 -21.58 8.07
CA ASN A 16 -7.57 -22.47 7.58
C ASN A 16 -8.67 -22.73 8.61
N ILE A 17 -8.32 -22.86 9.90
CA ILE A 17 -9.32 -23.00 10.96
C ILE A 17 -10.22 -21.77 11.01
N ASN A 18 -9.66 -20.56 10.95
CA ASN A 18 -10.46 -19.33 10.94
C ASN A 18 -11.35 -19.23 9.69
N LEU A 19 -10.80 -19.57 8.51
CA LEU A 19 -11.52 -19.49 7.23
C LEU A 19 -12.42 -20.70 6.91
N ARG A 20 -12.60 -21.65 7.84
CA ARG A 20 -13.36 -22.89 7.64
C ARG A 20 -14.81 -22.66 7.18
N GLU A 21 -15.45 -21.58 7.64
CA GLU A 21 -16.85 -21.26 7.32
C GLU A 21 -17.01 -20.70 5.91
N LEU A 22 -15.91 -20.17 5.34
CA LEU A 22 -15.84 -19.74 3.95
C LEU A 22 -15.39 -20.87 3.01
N GLU A 23 -15.14 -22.08 3.54
CA GLU A 23 -14.63 -23.24 2.79
C GLU A 23 -13.38 -22.91 1.96
N PHE A 24 -12.54 -21.99 2.47
CA PHE A 24 -11.36 -21.49 1.76
C PHE A 24 -10.06 -22.09 2.30
N GLU A 25 -9.39 -22.88 1.46
CA GLU A 25 -8.09 -23.47 1.76
C GLU A 25 -6.95 -22.55 1.28
N VAL A 26 -6.10 -22.09 2.21
CA VAL A 26 -5.02 -21.14 1.91
C VAL A 26 -3.75 -21.79 1.38
N ASN A 27 -3.49 -23.04 1.77
CA ASN A 27 -2.24 -23.75 1.45
C ASN A 27 -1.93 -23.77 -0.06
N PRO A 28 -2.90 -24.07 -0.95
CA PRO A 28 -2.61 -24.14 -2.38
C PRO A 28 -2.07 -22.82 -2.95
N TYR A 29 -2.55 -21.67 -2.43
CA TYR A 29 -2.08 -20.35 -2.84
C TYR A 29 -0.72 -20.01 -2.23
N ALA A 30 -0.51 -20.33 -0.94
CA ALA A 30 0.70 -19.95 -0.22
C ALA A 30 1.93 -20.80 -0.60
N GLN A 31 1.78 -22.10 -0.80
CA GLN A 31 2.91 -23.05 -0.97
C GLN A 31 3.75 -22.75 -2.21
N ASN A 32 3.12 -22.23 -3.26
CA ASN A 32 3.75 -21.95 -4.55
C ASN A 32 4.21 -20.49 -4.68
N ALA A 33 3.81 -19.61 -3.76
CA ALA A 33 4.17 -18.19 -3.83
C ALA A 33 5.64 -17.94 -3.49
N ILE A 34 6.20 -18.68 -2.53
CA ILE A 34 7.64 -18.62 -2.21
C ILE A 34 8.14 -20.00 -1.78
N PRO A 35 9.17 -20.55 -2.45
CA PRO A 35 9.87 -21.71 -1.93
C PRO A 35 10.55 -21.38 -0.60
N LEU A 36 10.32 -22.16 0.48
CA LEU A 36 10.92 -21.93 1.80
C LEU A 36 12.47 -21.81 1.75
N GLY A 37 13.11 -22.49 0.80
CA GLY A 37 14.55 -22.37 0.54
C GLY A 37 15.01 -20.99 0.07
N GLN A 38 14.11 -20.09 -0.33
CA GLN A 38 14.43 -18.67 -0.59
C GLN A 38 14.45 -17.86 0.71
N MET A 39 13.63 -18.20 1.71
CA MET A 39 13.54 -17.47 2.98
C MET A 39 14.80 -17.59 3.86
N ILE A 40 15.76 -18.43 3.47
CA ILE A 40 17.04 -18.57 4.18
C ILE A 40 18.18 -17.73 3.57
N LYS A 41 17.91 -17.03 2.45
CA LYS A 41 18.96 -16.36 1.66
C LYS A 41 19.08 -14.86 1.91
N PHE A 42 18.20 -14.28 2.72
CA PHE A 42 18.08 -12.83 2.86
C PHE A 42 18.24 -12.39 4.31
N TYR A 43 18.92 -11.25 4.48
CA TYR A 43 18.90 -10.47 5.72
C TYR A 43 17.55 -9.78 5.90
N ALA A 44 17.30 -9.31 7.11
CA ALA A 44 16.22 -8.37 7.41
C ALA A 44 16.82 -7.03 7.82
N PHE A 45 16.01 -5.99 7.82
CA PHE A 45 16.48 -4.62 8.06
C PHE A 45 15.57 -3.89 9.03
N PHE A 46 16.12 -3.12 9.96
CA PHE A 46 15.33 -2.23 10.81
C PHE A 46 15.86 -0.80 10.75
N GLY A 47 14.94 0.15 10.69
CA GLY A 47 15.21 1.58 10.61
C GLY A 47 15.48 2.19 11.99
N ILE A 48 16.46 3.09 12.04
CA ILE A 48 16.79 3.93 13.19
C ILE A 48 16.64 5.39 12.75
N SER A 49 15.89 6.17 13.53
CA SER A 49 15.63 7.58 13.28
C SER A 49 15.59 8.35 14.60
N PRO A 50 16.07 9.61 14.65
CA PRO A 50 15.90 10.47 15.82
C PRO A 50 14.43 10.91 16.03
N HIS A 51 13.55 10.70 15.05
CA HIS A 51 12.16 11.19 15.09
C HIS A 51 11.13 10.10 15.38
N HIS A 52 11.51 8.84 15.22
CA HIS A 52 10.66 7.68 15.46
C HIS A 52 11.35 6.78 16.49
N PRO A 53 10.89 6.78 17.76
CA PRO A 53 11.36 5.82 18.75
C PRO A 53 11.22 4.40 18.18
N LEU A 54 12.22 3.56 18.45
CA LEU A 54 12.25 2.20 17.97
C LEU A 54 11.92 1.24 19.11
N SER A 55 11.07 0.27 18.85
CA SER A 55 10.77 -0.83 19.78
C SER A 55 10.43 -2.07 18.96
N PHE A 56 11.36 -3.02 18.93
CA PHE A 56 11.21 -4.25 18.15
C PHE A 56 11.30 -5.47 19.05
N GLN A 57 10.36 -6.40 18.88
CA GLN A 57 10.44 -7.74 19.44
C GLN A 57 10.21 -8.78 18.37
N PHE A 58 11.24 -9.57 18.06
CA PHE A 58 11.14 -10.70 17.15
C PHE A 58 11.27 -11.99 17.94
N LYS A 59 10.32 -12.92 17.79
CA LYS A 59 10.33 -14.19 18.52
C LYS A 59 9.80 -15.31 17.66
N HIS A 60 10.64 -16.33 17.46
CA HIS A 60 10.26 -17.55 16.73
C HIS A 60 9.69 -17.24 15.33
N SER A 61 10.40 -16.40 14.57
CA SER A 61 9.92 -15.84 13.30
C SER A 61 11.01 -15.87 12.22
N ASN A 62 10.61 -15.85 10.96
CA ASN A 62 11.49 -15.56 9.81
C ASN A 62 11.17 -14.19 9.25
N LEU A 63 12.19 -13.38 8.94
CA LEU A 63 12.05 -11.99 8.52
C LEU A 63 12.71 -11.72 7.14
N ALA A 64 12.88 -12.75 6.33
CA ALA A 64 13.74 -12.74 5.14
C ALA A 64 13.45 -11.60 4.15
N GLY A 65 14.39 -10.67 3.99
CA GLY A 65 14.30 -9.55 3.06
C GLY A 65 13.34 -8.44 3.51
N SER A 66 12.82 -8.51 4.73
CA SER A 66 11.79 -7.59 5.23
C SER A 66 12.39 -6.38 5.94
N TYR A 67 11.66 -5.26 5.91
CA TYR A 67 12.06 -3.96 6.47
C TYR A 67 11.11 -3.55 7.59
N PHE A 68 11.66 -3.04 8.68
CA PHE A 68 10.91 -2.64 9.87
C PHE A 68 11.24 -1.20 10.25
N LEU A 69 10.23 -0.40 10.59
CA LEU A 69 10.38 0.97 11.09
C LEU A 69 9.37 1.23 12.21
N GLY A 70 9.75 1.95 13.26
CA GLY A 70 8.87 2.30 14.37
C GLY A 70 8.75 1.20 15.44
N HIS A 71 7.52 0.90 15.87
CA HIS A 71 7.21 -0.06 16.93
C HIS A 71 6.54 -1.32 16.37
N CYS A 72 7.19 -2.47 16.49
CA CYS A 72 6.66 -3.73 15.95
C CYS A 72 7.08 -4.97 16.73
N ASN A 73 6.10 -5.84 16.98
CA ASN A 73 6.28 -7.18 17.53
C ASN A 73 5.94 -8.23 16.46
N VAL A 74 6.84 -9.20 16.23
CA VAL A 74 6.64 -10.29 15.27
C VAL A 74 6.86 -11.62 15.96
N ILE A 75 5.78 -12.37 16.20
CA ILE A 75 5.77 -13.58 17.01
C ILE A 75 5.22 -14.74 16.19
N ASN A 76 5.97 -15.84 16.09
CA ASN A 76 5.52 -17.04 15.36
C ASN A 76 5.08 -16.75 13.91
N SER A 77 5.79 -15.86 13.21
CA SER A 77 5.35 -15.38 11.90
C SER A 77 6.45 -15.49 10.85
N LEU A 78 6.04 -15.50 9.58
CA LEU A 78 6.91 -15.58 8.41
C LEU A 78 6.71 -14.32 7.56
N LEU A 79 7.71 -13.46 7.48
CA LEU A 79 7.67 -12.22 6.71
C LEU A 79 8.74 -12.30 5.61
N TYR A 80 8.31 -12.34 4.34
CA TYR A 80 9.20 -12.39 3.19
C TYR A 80 9.10 -11.13 2.34
N LYS A 81 10.18 -10.36 2.31
CA LYS A 81 10.30 -9.12 1.52
C LYS A 81 9.19 -8.08 1.79
N SER A 82 8.61 -8.14 2.98
CA SER A 82 7.52 -7.27 3.41
C SER A 82 8.06 -6.00 4.05
N ASP A 83 7.29 -4.92 3.99
CA ASP A 83 7.62 -3.65 4.62
C ASP A 83 6.64 -3.39 5.75
N ILE A 84 7.15 -3.30 6.97
CA ILE A 84 6.37 -3.02 8.16
C ILE A 84 6.73 -1.62 8.64
N ARG A 85 5.85 -0.66 8.39
CA ARG A 85 6.08 0.76 8.62
C ARG A 85 5.19 1.27 9.74
N GLY A 86 5.80 1.54 10.89
CA GLY A 86 5.17 2.11 12.07
C GLY A 86 5.54 3.58 12.30
N ASP A 87 5.86 4.34 11.26
CA ASP A 87 6.17 5.78 11.35
C ASP A 87 4.95 6.68 11.50
N GLU A 88 3.76 6.13 11.24
CA GLU A 88 2.46 6.78 11.44
C GLU A 88 1.72 6.31 12.71
N LEU A 89 2.32 5.44 13.53
CA LEU A 89 1.67 4.94 14.75
C LEU A 89 1.37 6.06 15.75
N LYS A 90 0.23 5.96 16.42
CA LYS A 90 -0.22 6.89 17.45
C LYS A 90 0.71 6.83 18.65
N LYS A 91 0.94 7.98 19.28
CA LYS A 91 1.77 8.14 20.48
C LYS A 91 0.91 8.27 21.71
N LYS A 92 1.48 7.89 22.86
CA LYS A 92 0.87 8.12 24.16
C LYS A 92 0.52 9.61 24.32
N GLY A 93 -0.73 9.87 24.69
CA GLY A 93 -1.27 11.21 24.87
C GLY A 93 -1.94 11.79 23.62
N ASP A 94 -1.83 11.14 22.47
CA ASP A 94 -2.64 11.49 21.29
C ASP A 94 -4.12 11.28 21.59
N LEU A 95 -4.97 12.05 20.91
CA LEU A 95 -6.43 11.95 21.00
C LEU A 95 -6.95 11.33 19.70
N PHE A 96 -7.61 10.18 19.82
CA PHE A 96 -8.27 9.53 18.69
C PHE A 96 -9.71 10.00 18.60
N GLN A 97 -10.06 10.68 17.51
CA GLN A 97 -11.44 11.09 17.24
C GLN A 97 -12.26 9.89 16.78
N TYR A 98 -13.31 9.53 17.53
CA TYR A 98 -14.30 8.55 17.11
C TYR A 98 -15.71 9.14 17.23
N GLN A 99 -16.39 9.28 16.09
CA GLN A 99 -17.71 9.90 16.01
C GLN A 99 -17.72 11.29 16.70
N CYS A 100 -18.44 11.43 17.83
CA CYS A 100 -18.63 12.68 18.56
C CYS A 100 -17.77 12.80 19.83
N PHE A 101 -16.79 11.92 20.05
CA PHE A 101 -15.93 11.96 21.23
C PHE A 101 -14.47 11.62 20.90
N GLU A 102 -13.58 11.98 21.83
CA GLU A 102 -12.15 11.73 21.75
C GLU A 102 -11.74 10.65 22.76
N ILE A 103 -10.90 9.72 22.32
CA ILE A 103 -10.37 8.65 23.17
C ILE A 103 -8.86 8.89 23.35
N PRO A 104 -8.36 9.06 24.59
CA PRO A 104 -6.95 9.26 24.84
C PRO A 104 -6.16 7.96 24.67
N VAL A 105 -5.06 8.03 23.94
CA VAL A 105 -4.10 6.94 23.73
C VAL A 105 -3.22 6.79 24.97
N ASN A 106 -3.28 5.64 25.66
CA ASN A 106 -2.66 5.46 26.98
C ASN A 106 -1.20 5.00 26.92
N ARG A 107 -0.81 4.36 25.82
CA ARG A 107 0.55 3.91 25.51
C ARG A 107 0.83 4.12 24.03
N ASP A 108 2.10 4.21 23.65
CA ASP A 108 2.45 4.24 22.24
C ASP A 108 1.88 3.00 21.56
N GLU A 109 1.27 3.21 20.40
CA GLU A 109 0.73 2.14 19.59
C GLU A 109 1.86 1.27 19.03
N GLU A 110 1.56 -0.01 18.83
CA GLU A 110 2.49 -0.97 18.25
C GLU A 110 1.81 -1.85 17.19
N ILE A 111 2.58 -2.21 16.15
CA ILE A 111 2.15 -3.23 15.19
C ILE A 111 2.44 -4.61 15.79
N ASN A 112 1.43 -5.46 15.91
CA ASN A 112 1.59 -6.82 16.46
C ASN A 112 1.25 -7.89 15.41
N ILE A 113 2.26 -8.60 14.92
CA ILE A 113 2.12 -9.63 13.88
C ILE A 113 2.32 -11.01 14.49
N THR A 114 1.24 -11.78 14.63
CA THR A 114 1.26 -13.08 15.31
C THR A 114 0.71 -14.20 14.42
N ASP A 115 1.38 -15.36 14.41
CA ASP A 115 0.92 -16.56 13.72
C ASP A 115 0.52 -16.30 12.24
N SER A 116 1.28 -15.45 11.54
CA SER A 116 0.93 -14.91 10.21
C SER A 116 2.03 -15.10 9.16
N LEU A 117 1.65 -15.12 7.88
CA LEU A 117 2.56 -15.19 6.73
C LEU A 117 2.32 -13.99 5.79
N LEU A 118 3.30 -13.10 5.68
CA LEU A 118 3.23 -11.91 4.84
C LEU A 118 4.27 -11.99 3.71
N ILE A 119 3.83 -11.90 2.46
CA ILE A 119 4.65 -12.09 1.26
C ILE A 119 4.65 -10.80 0.44
N LYS A 120 5.77 -10.07 0.46
CA LYS A 120 5.91 -8.78 -0.22
C LYS A 120 4.74 -7.84 0.12
N THR A 121 4.28 -7.89 1.36
CA THR A 121 3.15 -7.11 1.86
C THR A 121 3.65 -5.78 2.38
N LEU A 122 2.90 -4.71 2.13
CA LEU A 122 3.08 -3.44 2.83
C LEU A 122 2.10 -3.36 4.00
N VAL A 123 2.63 -3.16 5.21
CA VAL A 123 1.87 -2.79 6.41
C VAL A 123 2.22 -1.36 6.75
N HIS A 124 1.23 -0.47 6.78
CA HIS A 124 1.44 0.95 7.00
C HIS A 124 0.23 1.60 7.68
N ASN A 125 0.39 2.86 8.10
CA ASN A 125 -0.59 3.63 8.85
C ASN A 125 -0.82 3.08 10.28
N PHE A 126 -1.89 3.51 10.96
CA PHE A 126 -2.22 3.18 12.34
C PHE A 126 -3.59 2.51 12.45
N SER A 127 -3.87 1.83 13.56
CA SER A 127 -5.18 1.22 13.85
C SER A 127 -6.28 2.27 13.86
N HIS A 128 -7.26 2.09 12.97
CA HIS A 128 -8.49 2.87 12.90
C HIS A 128 -9.62 2.26 13.75
N ASP A 129 -9.33 1.18 14.47
CA ASP A 129 -10.27 0.48 15.33
C ASP A 129 -10.32 1.13 16.72
N PRO A 130 -11.46 1.73 17.13
CA PRO A 130 -11.58 2.36 18.45
C PRO A 130 -11.47 1.35 19.61
N GLU A 131 -11.61 0.04 19.35
CA GLU A 131 -11.47 -1.01 20.37
C GLU A 131 -10.00 -1.39 20.62
N THR A 132 -9.09 -1.06 19.70
CA THR A 132 -7.68 -1.46 19.75
C THR A 132 -6.73 -0.32 19.39
N LEU A 133 -6.98 0.86 19.97
CA LEU A 133 -6.24 2.10 19.67
C LEU A 133 -4.72 1.96 19.78
N GLU A 134 -4.25 1.20 20.78
CA GLU A 134 -2.82 1.01 21.03
C GLU A 134 -2.25 -0.28 20.42
N GLU A 135 -3.03 -1.01 19.62
CA GLU A 135 -2.59 -2.26 19.00
C GLU A 135 -3.10 -2.41 17.57
N PHE A 136 -2.20 -2.22 16.60
CA PHE A 136 -2.46 -2.58 15.21
C PHE A 136 -2.11 -4.07 15.01
N PHE A 137 -3.09 -4.94 15.24
CA PHE A 137 -2.89 -6.39 15.16
C PHE A 137 -3.01 -6.95 13.74
N ILE A 138 -2.16 -7.94 13.43
CA ILE A 138 -2.26 -8.83 12.28
C ILE A 138 -2.05 -10.25 12.83
N LYS A 139 -3.14 -10.99 13.02
CA LYS A 139 -3.15 -12.33 13.61
C LYS A 139 -3.76 -13.35 12.66
N ASP A 140 -3.20 -14.56 12.67
CA ASP A 140 -3.71 -15.69 11.89
C ASP A 140 -4.01 -15.31 10.42
N THR A 141 -3.13 -14.51 9.82
CA THR A 141 -3.36 -13.87 8.52
C THR A 141 -2.32 -14.29 7.48
N ILE A 142 -2.78 -14.59 6.27
CA ILE A 142 -1.91 -14.79 5.10
C ILE A 142 -2.12 -13.65 4.12
N SER A 143 -1.05 -12.96 3.77
CA SER A 143 -1.06 -11.84 2.82
C SER A 143 -0.08 -12.10 1.68
N MET A 144 -0.58 -11.99 0.46
CA MET A 144 0.11 -12.35 -0.77
C MET A 144 0.79 -11.14 -1.43
N ASN A 145 1.54 -11.41 -2.50
CA ASN A 145 2.41 -10.46 -3.19
C ASN A 145 1.76 -9.08 -3.41
N TYR A 146 2.41 -8.03 -2.92
CA TYR A 146 2.03 -6.63 -3.13
C TYR A 146 0.66 -6.25 -2.58
N ALA A 147 0.12 -7.05 -1.65
CA ALA A 147 -1.03 -6.64 -0.88
C ALA A 147 -0.68 -5.51 0.11
N ASN A 148 -1.68 -4.69 0.42
CA ASN A 148 -1.59 -3.59 1.36
C ASN A 148 -2.51 -3.86 2.56
N ILE A 149 -1.92 -3.82 3.76
CA ILE A 149 -2.66 -3.76 5.03
C ILE A 149 -2.44 -2.35 5.58
N HIS A 150 -3.34 -1.44 5.25
CA HIS A 150 -3.20 -0.02 5.52
C HIS A 150 -4.18 0.41 6.63
N GLY A 151 -3.68 0.60 7.84
CA GLY A 151 -4.48 0.98 9.01
C GLY A 151 -5.65 0.02 9.31
N SER A 152 -5.43 -1.28 9.03
CA SER A 152 -6.49 -2.28 8.93
C SER A 152 -6.18 -3.51 9.78
N PRO A 153 -6.53 -3.48 11.08
CA PRO A 153 -6.33 -4.65 11.95
C PRO A 153 -6.97 -5.90 11.35
N SER A 154 -6.23 -7.01 11.35
CA SER A 154 -6.58 -8.21 10.59
C SER A 154 -6.50 -9.47 11.45
N ASP A 155 -7.57 -10.28 11.45
CA ASP A 155 -7.63 -11.56 12.18
C ASP A 155 -8.18 -12.69 11.31
N GLY A 156 -7.48 -13.82 11.23
CA GLY A 156 -8.02 -14.99 10.54
C GLY A 156 -8.24 -14.79 9.04
N CYS A 157 -7.45 -13.93 8.39
CA CYS A 157 -7.74 -13.45 7.04
C CYS A 157 -6.81 -14.02 5.95
N PHE A 158 -7.29 -14.01 4.70
CA PHE A 158 -6.48 -14.18 3.50
C PHE A 158 -6.57 -12.93 2.62
N LEU A 159 -5.44 -12.33 2.26
CA LEU A 159 -5.35 -11.23 1.30
C LEU A 159 -4.60 -11.70 0.04
N GLY A 160 -5.29 -11.69 -1.09
CA GLY A 160 -4.76 -12.06 -2.39
C GLY A 160 -3.74 -11.06 -2.95
N PRO A 161 -3.06 -11.39 -4.06
CA PRO A 161 -2.07 -10.50 -4.66
C PRO A 161 -2.69 -9.15 -5.03
N PHE A 162 -1.97 -8.07 -4.72
CA PHE A 162 -2.44 -6.68 -4.91
C PHE A 162 -3.78 -6.36 -4.23
N ALA A 163 -4.26 -7.17 -3.29
CA ALA A 163 -5.42 -6.81 -2.47
C ALA A 163 -5.07 -5.65 -1.52
N THR A 164 -6.04 -4.81 -1.19
CA THR A 164 -5.86 -3.69 -0.28
C THR A 164 -6.98 -3.70 0.74
N ALA A 165 -6.63 -3.86 2.02
CA ALA A 165 -7.49 -3.52 3.14
C ALA A 165 -7.07 -2.13 3.63
N ASP A 166 -8.01 -1.19 3.64
CA ASP A 166 -7.74 0.20 3.99
C ASP A 166 -8.72 0.71 5.03
N LEU A 167 -8.19 1.23 6.14
CA LEU A 167 -8.95 1.78 7.27
C LEU A 167 -10.10 0.86 7.73
N THR A 168 -9.88 -0.45 7.69
CA THR A 168 -10.94 -1.46 7.92
C THR A 168 -10.44 -2.58 8.80
N THR A 169 -11.11 -2.83 9.92
CA THR A 169 -10.90 -4.06 10.69
C THR A 169 -11.50 -5.24 9.93
N ILE A 170 -10.68 -6.25 9.62
CA ILE A 170 -11.10 -7.45 8.88
C ILE A 170 -10.96 -8.69 9.77
N ARG A 171 -12.00 -9.52 9.85
CA ARG A 171 -12.02 -10.75 10.65
C ARG A 171 -12.59 -11.94 9.88
N ASP A 172 -11.86 -13.04 9.82
CA ASP A 172 -12.28 -14.28 9.14
C ASP A 172 -12.71 -14.03 7.68
N CYS A 173 -11.98 -13.16 6.98
CA CYS A 173 -12.31 -12.71 5.62
C CYS A 173 -11.31 -13.24 4.57
N VAL A 174 -11.82 -13.48 3.36
CA VAL A 174 -11.02 -13.66 2.15
C VAL A 174 -11.15 -12.41 1.29
N ILE A 175 -10.06 -11.67 1.12
CA ILE A 175 -9.98 -10.50 0.23
C ILE A 175 -9.22 -10.95 -1.01
N ARG A 176 -9.92 -11.25 -2.10
CA ARG A 176 -9.29 -11.86 -3.29
C ARG A 176 -8.41 -10.87 -4.06
N ARG A 177 -7.68 -11.40 -5.06
CA ARG A 177 -6.71 -10.64 -5.86
C ARG A 177 -7.29 -9.33 -6.36
N PHE A 178 -6.50 -8.27 -6.26
CA PHE A 178 -6.84 -6.94 -6.72
C PHE A 178 -8.17 -6.39 -6.18
N ALA A 179 -8.67 -6.90 -5.06
CA ALA A 179 -9.81 -6.30 -4.37
C ALA A 179 -9.33 -5.17 -3.44
N TYR A 180 -10.10 -4.10 -3.36
CA TYR A 180 -9.93 -2.98 -2.44
C TYR A 180 -11.13 -2.91 -1.50
N VAL A 181 -10.90 -2.87 -0.20
CA VAL A 181 -11.96 -2.75 0.81
C VAL A 181 -11.63 -1.63 1.79
N GLN A 182 -12.57 -0.68 1.87
CA GLN A 182 -12.62 0.36 2.88
C GLN A 182 -14.06 0.45 3.41
N ALA A 183 -14.36 -0.29 4.49
CA ALA A 183 -15.72 -0.48 4.98
C ALA A 183 -15.88 -0.33 6.51
N GLY A 184 -14.82 0.11 7.21
CA GLY A 184 -14.79 0.30 8.66
C GLY A 184 -14.56 -1.01 9.41
N GLU A 185 -15.53 -1.92 9.36
CA GLU A 185 -15.39 -3.29 9.89
C GLU A 185 -16.12 -4.28 9.00
N VAL A 186 -15.47 -5.41 8.70
CA VAL A 186 -16.07 -6.53 7.97
C VAL A 186 -15.64 -7.86 8.56
N SER A 187 -16.57 -8.82 8.60
CA SER A 187 -16.31 -10.16 9.11
C SER A 187 -17.01 -11.25 8.29
N HIS A 188 -16.38 -12.43 8.19
CA HIS A 188 -16.92 -13.61 7.51
C HIS A 188 -17.34 -13.35 6.05
N LEU A 189 -16.54 -12.57 5.30
CA LEU A 189 -16.81 -12.26 3.89
C LEU A 189 -15.75 -12.85 2.97
N ASP A 190 -16.19 -13.41 1.85
CA ASP A 190 -15.36 -13.71 0.69
C ASP A 190 -15.58 -12.62 -0.38
N ILE A 191 -14.69 -11.62 -0.38
CA ILE A 191 -14.74 -10.50 -1.31
C ILE A 191 -14.13 -10.93 -2.64
N ALA A 192 -14.94 -10.84 -3.69
CA ALA A 192 -14.59 -11.26 -5.04
C ALA A 192 -13.36 -10.53 -5.59
N ALA A 193 -12.67 -11.18 -6.54
CA ALA A 193 -11.52 -10.59 -7.21
C ALA A 193 -11.92 -9.32 -7.98
N GLY A 194 -11.08 -8.29 -7.90
CA GLY A 194 -11.32 -7.02 -8.59
C GLY A 194 -12.47 -6.19 -8.04
N THR A 195 -12.99 -6.51 -6.85
CA THR A 195 -14.00 -5.66 -6.18
C THR A 195 -13.34 -4.44 -5.57
N VAL A 196 -13.87 -3.24 -5.86
CA VAL A 196 -13.53 -1.99 -5.17
C VAL A 196 -14.74 -1.60 -4.33
N TRP A 197 -14.61 -1.66 -3.02
CA TRP A 197 -15.69 -1.39 -2.08
C TRP A 197 -15.29 -0.28 -1.10
N VAL A 198 -16.04 0.83 -1.14
CA VAL A 198 -15.86 1.97 -0.23
C VAL A 198 -17.18 2.29 0.44
N ARG A 199 -17.25 2.12 1.75
CA ARG A 199 -18.49 2.25 2.52
C ARG A 199 -18.25 3.04 3.80
N ASN A 200 -19.14 3.99 4.04
CA ASN A 200 -19.33 4.60 5.33
C ASN A 200 -20.76 4.31 5.79
N PRO A 201 -20.97 3.41 6.78
CA PRO A 201 -22.29 2.98 7.20
C PRO A 201 -23.24 4.16 7.51
N GLY A 202 -24.41 4.17 6.87
CA GLY A 202 -25.42 5.22 7.03
C GLY A 202 -25.22 6.46 6.16
N GLU A 203 -24.05 6.62 5.54
CA GLU A 203 -23.71 7.80 4.72
C GLU A 203 -23.65 7.46 3.22
N PHE A 204 -22.82 6.48 2.85
CA PHE A 204 -22.64 6.09 1.45
C PHE A 204 -22.07 4.68 1.30
N ASN A 205 -22.28 4.10 0.12
CA ASN A 205 -21.72 2.81 -0.28
C ASN A 205 -21.43 2.84 -1.79
N PHE A 206 -20.15 2.76 -2.14
CA PHE A 206 -19.63 2.63 -3.50
C PHE A 206 -19.12 1.21 -3.68
N ILE A 207 -19.61 0.52 -4.71
CA ILE A 207 -19.09 -0.78 -5.11
C ILE A 207 -18.88 -0.82 -6.61
N TYR A 208 -17.73 -1.35 -7.02
CA TYR A 208 -17.41 -1.66 -8.40
C TYR A 208 -16.77 -3.05 -8.46
N GLN A 209 -16.99 -3.78 -9.55
CA GLN A 209 -16.28 -5.02 -9.80
C GLN A 209 -15.70 -5.03 -11.21
N HIS A 210 -14.39 -5.24 -11.30
CA HIS A 210 -13.70 -5.44 -12.58
C HIS A 210 -14.25 -6.68 -13.30
N PRO A 211 -14.38 -6.64 -14.65
CA PRO A 211 -14.62 -7.84 -15.44
C PRO A 211 -13.49 -8.86 -15.19
N VAL A 212 -13.82 -9.99 -14.56
CA VAL A 212 -12.81 -10.93 -14.05
C VAL A 212 -11.94 -11.53 -15.16
N ASP A 213 -12.53 -11.77 -16.33
CA ASP A 213 -11.81 -12.33 -17.48
C ASP A 213 -10.75 -11.36 -18.01
N GLU A 214 -11.08 -10.07 -18.11
CA GLU A 214 -10.12 -9.03 -18.54
C GLU A 214 -9.08 -8.72 -17.45
N LEU A 215 -9.47 -8.80 -16.17
CA LEU A 215 -8.54 -8.61 -15.06
C LEU A 215 -7.42 -9.65 -15.05
N ASN A 216 -7.67 -10.86 -15.56
CA ASN A 216 -6.68 -11.94 -15.60
C ASN A 216 -5.43 -11.59 -16.43
N ASP A 217 -5.56 -10.71 -17.43
CA ASP A 217 -4.42 -10.23 -18.21
C ASP A 217 -3.43 -9.41 -17.35
N TYR A 218 -3.97 -8.71 -16.34
CA TYR A 218 -3.19 -7.86 -15.45
C TYR A 218 -2.68 -8.60 -14.23
N ILE A 219 -3.55 -9.41 -13.62
CA ILE A 219 -3.22 -10.18 -12.43
C ILE A 219 -4.08 -11.44 -12.31
N PHE A 220 -3.39 -12.57 -12.29
CA PHE A 220 -3.98 -13.89 -12.13
C PHE A 220 -3.23 -14.68 -11.06
N ILE A 221 -3.96 -15.52 -10.33
CA ILE A 221 -3.39 -16.49 -9.40
C ILE A 221 -4.16 -17.80 -9.52
N SER A 222 -3.44 -18.92 -9.44
CA SER A 222 -4.02 -20.25 -9.35
C SER A 222 -3.44 -21.03 -8.16
N PRO A 223 -4.16 -22.03 -7.62
CA PRO A 223 -3.65 -22.95 -6.60
C PRO A 223 -2.34 -23.69 -6.94
N THR A 224 -1.95 -23.72 -8.20
CA THR A 224 -0.80 -24.52 -8.68
C THR A 224 0.38 -23.67 -9.15
N ALA A 225 0.27 -22.34 -9.14
CA ALA A 225 1.29 -21.46 -9.67
C ALA A 225 1.40 -20.15 -8.86
N PRO A 226 2.58 -19.52 -8.83
CA PRO A 226 2.71 -18.17 -8.27
C PRO A 226 1.85 -17.17 -9.07
N PRO A 227 1.57 -15.98 -8.50
CA PRO A 227 0.87 -14.92 -9.21
C PRO A 227 1.55 -14.55 -10.53
N GLN A 228 0.76 -14.30 -11.57
CA GLN A 228 1.20 -13.96 -12.92
C GLN A 228 0.40 -12.78 -13.47
N GLY A 229 0.80 -12.28 -14.64
CA GLY A 229 0.12 -11.19 -15.34
C GLY A 229 0.96 -9.93 -15.40
N LEU A 230 0.48 -8.96 -16.17
CA LEU A 230 1.21 -7.74 -16.49
C LEU A 230 1.76 -7.00 -15.26
N PHE A 231 1.03 -6.97 -14.14
CA PHE A 231 1.49 -6.29 -12.93
C PHE A 231 2.70 -6.97 -12.30
N ILE A 232 2.76 -8.31 -12.34
CA ILE A 232 3.88 -9.08 -11.81
C ILE A 232 5.10 -8.91 -12.71
N ASP A 233 4.93 -9.01 -14.02
CA ASP A 233 6.01 -8.81 -14.98
C ASP A 233 6.59 -7.39 -14.85
N PHE A 234 5.71 -6.38 -14.75
CA PHE A 234 6.11 -4.99 -14.60
C PHE A 234 7.01 -4.75 -13.39
N VAL A 235 6.68 -5.30 -12.22
CA VAL A 235 7.49 -5.11 -11.00
C VAL A 235 8.75 -5.97 -11.00
N GLU A 236 8.67 -7.20 -11.52
CA GLU A 236 9.82 -8.12 -11.56
C GLU A 236 10.89 -7.66 -12.55
N ASP A 237 10.52 -7.08 -13.69
CA ASP A 237 11.45 -6.49 -14.68
C ASP A 237 12.31 -5.36 -14.10
N ARG A 238 11.87 -4.75 -12.99
CA ARG A 238 12.53 -3.59 -12.36
C ARG A 238 13.23 -3.94 -11.04
N LYS A 239 13.15 -5.20 -10.58
CA LYS A 239 13.70 -5.61 -9.28
C LYS A 239 15.21 -5.41 -9.15
N GLU A 240 15.97 -5.59 -10.24
CA GLU A 240 17.43 -5.45 -10.21
C GLU A 240 17.86 -4.01 -9.90
N ALA A 241 17.05 -3.02 -10.32
CA ALA A 241 17.30 -1.64 -10.02
C ALA A 241 17.26 -1.36 -8.51
N PHE A 242 16.36 -2.03 -7.77
CA PHE A 242 16.28 -1.93 -6.32
C PHE A 242 17.43 -2.65 -5.62
N GLN A 243 17.89 -3.80 -6.13
CA GLN A 243 19.01 -4.53 -5.53
C GLN A 243 20.25 -3.63 -5.38
N ARG A 244 20.58 -2.87 -6.42
CA ARG A 244 21.70 -1.92 -6.38
C ARG A 244 21.56 -0.88 -5.27
N VAL A 245 20.33 -0.49 -4.93
CA VAL A 245 20.07 0.52 -3.90
C VAL A 245 20.31 -0.04 -2.49
N PHE A 246 20.15 -1.35 -2.31
CA PHE A 246 20.39 -2.03 -1.04
C PHE A 246 21.85 -2.48 -0.84
N ASP A 247 22.64 -2.60 -1.91
CA ASP A 247 24.02 -3.12 -1.84
C ASP A 247 25.06 -2.07 -1.37
N VAL A 248 24.69 -0.80 -1.26
CA VAL A 248 25.63 0.30 -0.96
C VAL A 248 25.16 1.15 0.22
N VAL A 249 26.11 1.47 1.11
CA VAL A 249 25.85 2.21 2.35
C VAL A 249 25.53 3.69 2.07
N ASN A 250 26.18 4.28 1.06
CA ASN A 250 25.97 5.65 0.60
C ASN A 250 25.82 5.65 -0.93
N ILE A 251 24.70 6.12 -1.45
CA ILE A 251 24.52 6.41 -2.88
C ILE A 251 24.56 7.92 -3.05
N GLU A 252 25.50 8.41 -3.85
CA GLU A 252 25.38 9.77 -4.37
C GLU A 252 24.22 9.81 -5.36
N HIS A 253 23.19 10.58 -5.03
CA HIS A 253 22.07 10.79 -5.94
C HIS A 253 22.55 11.57 -7.18
N SER A 254 22.24 11.07 -8.37
CA SER A 254 22.56 11.75 -9.63
C SER A 254 21.70 12.99 -9.88
N THR A 255 20.64 13.18 -9.09
CA THR A 255 19.66 14.26 -9.21
C THR A 255 19.78 15.20 -8.02
N SER A 256 19.72 16.52 -8.29
CA SER A 256 19.65 17.53 -7.23
C SER A 256 18.33 17.42 -6.47
N VAL A 257 18.41 17.31 -5.14
CA VAL A 257 17.25 17.26 -4.24
C VAL A 257 17.17 18.59 -3.50
N PRO A 258 16.07 19.37 -3.63
CA PRO A 258 15.88 20.58 -2.85
C PRO A 258 15.92 20.32 -1.34
N THR A 259 16.41 21.28 -0.55
CA THR A 259 16.55 21.13 0.92
C THR A 259 15.21 20.91 1.63
N SER A 260 14.11 21.35 1.01
CA SER A 260 12.76 21.17 1.52
C SER A 260 12.11 19.85 1.11
N ALA A 261 12.73 19.08 0.21
CA ALA A 261 12.26 17.78 -0.26
C ALA A 261 12.95 16.63 0.50
N SER A 262 12.34 15.45 0.47
CA SER A 262 12.96 14.20 0.91
C SER A 262 12.98 13.22 -0.24
N LEU A 263 14.18 12.71 -0.53
CA LEU A 263 14.37 11.55 -1.38
C LEU A 263 14.91 10.43 -0.51
N ASP A 264 14.10 9.40 -0.29
CA ASP A 264 14.55 8.23 0.45
C ASP A 264 15.69 7.53 -0.29
N ARG A 265 16.73 7.15 0.47
CA ARG A 265 17.90 6.45 -0.05
C ARG A 265 17.58 5.10 -0.70
N TYR A 266 16.43 4.49 -0.37
CA TYR A 266 15.94 3.22 -0.91
C TYR A 266 14.93 3.39 -2.05
N ALA A 267 14.71 4.62 -2.53
CA ALA A 267 14.02 4.87 -3.79
C ALA A 267 14.98 4.66 -4.97
N VAL A 268 14.45 4.20 -6.09
CA VAL A 268 15.19 4.16 -7.36
C VAL A 268 14.89 5.45 -8.11
N VAL A 269 15.92 6.25 -8.35
CA VAL A 269 15.83 7.44 -9.20
C VAL A 269 16.82 7.30 -10.34
N LYS A 270 16.30 7.22 -11.57
CA LYS A 270 17.12 7.20 -12.79
C LYS A 270 17.49 8.63 -13.23
N PRO A 271 18.57 8.82 -14.01
CA PRO A 271 18.94 10.13 -14.55
C PRO A 271 17.79 10.80 -15.30
N THR A 272 17.84 12.13 -15.45
CA THR A 272 16.81 13.02 -16.04
C THR A 272 15.55 13.26 -15.20
N THR A 273 15.32 12.47 -14.15
CA THR A 273 14.26 12.77 -13.19
C THR A 273 14.55 14.08 -12.44
N THR A 274 13.54 14.94 -12.31
CA THR A 274 13.61 16.22 -11.60
C THR A 274 12.69 16.23 -10.39
N ILE A 275 13.21 16.67 -9.25
CA ILE A 275 12.50 16.73 -7.96
C ILE A 275 12.30 18.19 -7.56
N GLY A 276 11.05 18.62 -7.43
CA GLY A 276 10.67 19.96 -6.99
C GLY A 276 10.73 20.16 -5.47
N GLU A 277 10.42 21.38 -5.03
CA GLU A 277 10.33 21.74 -3.61
C GLU A 277 9.26 20.92 -2.87
N ASN A 278 9.49 20.61 -1.59
CA ASN A 278 8.54 19.91 -0.72
C ASN A 278 8.08 18.54 -1.23
N VAL A 279 8.76 17.98 -2.23
CA VAL A 279 8.46 16.64 -2.74
C VAL A 279 8.86 15.60 -1.72
N LEU A 280 8.00 14.60 -1.53
CA LEU A 280 8.32 13.40 -0.75
C LEU A 280 8.38 12.19 -1.68
N VAL A 281 9.57 11.60 -1.79
CA VAL A 281 9.78 10.30 -2.44
C VAL A 281 10.13 9.29 -1.36
N SER A 282 9.20 8.37 -1.08
CA SER A 282 9.38 7.31 -0.08
C SER A 282 10.27 6.18 -0.59
N GLN A 283 10.75 5.34 0.33
CA GLN A 283 11.47 4.10 0.02
C GLN A 283 10.68 3.22 -0.95
N ARG A 284 11.39 2.43 -1.77
CA ARG A 284 10.79 1.56 -2.80
C ARG A 284 9.97 2.27 -3.88
N ALA A 285 9.91 3.61 -3.91
CA ALA A 285 9.38 4.33 -5.06
C ALA A 285 10.37 4.19 -6.25
N TYR A 286 9.84 4.10 -7.46
CA TYR A 286 10.63 4.02 -8.70
C TYR A 286 10.34 5.21 -9.60
N LEU A 287 11.33 6.05 -9.83
CA LEU A 287 11.23 7.25 -10.67
C LEU A 287 12.20 7.16 -11.85
N GLN A 288 11.67 7.35 -13.07
CA GLN A 288 12.48 7.34 -14.29
C GLN A 288 12.00 8.36 -15.30
N ASN A 289 12.88 9.29 -15.70
CA ASN A 289 12.59 10.30 -16.72
C ASN A 289 11.28 11.05 -16.41
N SER A 290 11.13 11.47 -15.16
CA SER A 290 9.90 12.07 -14.65
C SER A 290 10.13 13.42 -13.98
N TYR A 291 9.14 14.30 -14.06
CA TYR A 291 9.11 15.57 -13.34
C TYR A 291 8.12 15.48 -12.19
N LEU A 292 8.59 15.68 -10.95
CA LEU A 292 7.75 15.78 -9.78
C LEU A 292 7.73 17.24 -9.33
N GLY A 293 6.63 17.93 -9.63
CA GLY A 293 6.40 19.32 -9.25
C GLY A 293 6.23 19.51 -7.75
N LYS A 294 6.17 20.78 -7.34
CA LYS A 294 6.17 21.17 -5.93
C LYS A 294 5.11 20.42 -5.12
N GLY A 295 5.52 19.88 -3.96
CA GLY A 295 4.62 19.18 -3.04
C GLY A 295 4.07 17.85 -3.54
N ALA A 296 4.52 17.35 -4.70
CA ALA A 296 4.15 16.03 -5.17
C ALA A 296 4.69 14.94 -4.23
N ASN A 297 3.99 13.82 -4.17
CA ASN A 297 4.32 12.70 -3.32
C ASN A 297 4.30 11.38 -4.10
N ALA A 298 5.39 10.63 -3.97
CA ALA A 298 5.57 9.29 -4.48
C ALA A 298 5.73 8.33 -3.29
N GLN A 299 4.67 7.60 -2.95
CA GLN A 299 4.66 6.68 -1.81
C GLN A 299 5.35 5.35 -2.14
N GLU A 300 5.44 4.48 -1.13
CA GLU A 300 6.14 3.21 -1.23
C GLU A 300 5.52 2.30 -2.29
N ASN A 301 6.39 1.56 -2.97
CA ASN A 301 6.05 0.66 -4.06
C ASN A 301 5.38 1.35 -5.28
N CYS A 302 5.34 2.68 -5.34
CA CYS A 302 4.82 3.37 -6.52
C CYS A 302 5.86 3.50 -7.65
N TYR A 303 5.38 3.69 -8.87
CA TYR A 303 6.21 3.82 -10.07
C TYR A 303 5.77 5.04 -10.88
N ILE A 304 6.71 5.92 -11.25
CA ILE A 304 6.44 7.11 -12.07
C ILE A 304 7.49 7.16 -13.19
N ILE A 305 7.06 6.86 -14.42
CA ILE A 305 7.93 6.61 -15.56
C ILE A 305 7.51 7.47 -16.75
N ASN A 306 8.43 8.28 -17.28
CA ASN A 306 8.19 9.13 -18.46
C ASN A 306 6.99 10.07 -18.25
N SER A 307 6.85 10.61 -17.04
CA SER A 307 5.63 11.32 -16.61
C SER A 307 5.92 12.68 -15.99
N GLN A 308 4.96 13.60 -16.15
CA GLN A 308 5.01 14.93 -15.54
C GLN A 308 3.89 15.09 -14.53
N LEU A 309 4.24 15.40 -13.29
CA LEU A 309 3.30 15.72 -12.21
C LEU A 309 3.47 17.22 -11.91
N GLU A 310 2.48 18.05 -12.26
CA GLU A 310 2.59 19.51 -12.15
C GLU A 310 2.83 20.00 -10.70
N GLY A 311 2.26 19.32 -9.70
CA GLY A 311 2.44 19.67 -8.29
C GLY A 311 1.29 19.23 -7.40
N PHE A 312 1.58 19.03 -6.12
CA PHE A 312 0.64 18.56 -5.09
C PHE A 312 -0.10 17.27 -5.47
N ASN A 313 0.50 16.48 -6.37
CA ASN A 313 -0.01 15.18 -6.75
C ASN A 313 0.32 14.15 -5.68
N VAL A 314 -0.62 13.25 -5.40
CA VAL A 314 -0.39 12.14 -4.47
C VAL A 314 -0.47 10.84 -5.25
N THR A 315 0.63 10.09 -5.27
CA THR A 315 0.70 8.76 -5.86
C THR A 315 0.72 7.74 -4.74
N ALA A 316 -0.42 7.11 -4.47
CA ALA A 316 -0.59 6.21 -3.34
C ALA A 316 0.21 4.91 -3.50
N HIS A 317 0.28 4.12 -2.41
CA HIS A 317 1.04 2.87 -2.37
C HIS A 317 0.71 1.92 -3.54
N GLY A 318 1.76 1.43 -4.21
CA GLY A 318 1.65 0.47 -5.31
C GLY A 318 1.13 1.04 -6.64
N ALA A 319 0.74 2.32 -6.70
CA ALA A 319 0.25 2.96 -7.91
C ALA A 319 1.37 3.15 -8.95
N LYS A 320 1.00 3.10 -10.23
CA LYS A 320 1.92 3.11 -11.36
C LYS A 320 1.43 4.12 -12.38
N ILE A 321 2.30 5.05 -12.75
CA ILE A 321 2.04 6.14 -13.70
C ILE A 321 3.11 6.05 -14.79
N ILE A 322 2.70 5.83 -16.03
CA ILE A 322 3.57 5.59 -17.18
C ILE A 322 3.09 6.42 -18.36
N GLU A 323 4.00 7.22 -18.96
CA GLU A 323 3.71 8.04 -20.16
C GLU A 323 2.49 8.94 -19.97
N ALA A 324 2.47 9.67 -18.85
CA ALA A 324 1.32 10.46 -18.43
C ALA A 324 1.67 11.86 -17.91
N ASP A 325 0.79 12.82 -18.17
CA ASP A 325 0.86 14.20 -17.71
C ASP A 325 -0.31 14.50 -16.78
N LEU A 326 0.01 14.81 -15.52
CA LEU A 326 -0.95 15.07 -14.45
C LEU A 326 -0.94 16.54 -14.09
N GLY A 327 -2.11 17.18 -14.15
CA GLY A 327 -2.33 18.51 -13.61
C GLY A 327 -2.15 18.58 -12.09
N THR A 328 -2.25 19.76 -11.49
CA THR A 328 -2.08 19.92 -10.04
C THR A 328 -3.16 19.19 -9.22
N ASN A 329 -2.82 18.78 -7.99
CA ASN A 329 -3.74 18.15 -7.02
C ASN A 329 -4.43 16.85 -7.50
N VAL A 330 -3.87 16.15 -8.49
CA VAL A 330 -4.40 14.83 -8.89
C VAL A 330 -4.03 13.80 -7.84
N PHE A 331 -5.03 13.05 -7.37
CA PHE A 331 -4.84 11.89 -6.51
C PHE A 331 -4.91 10.61 -7.33
N VAL A 332 -3.90 9.75 -7.17
CA VAL A 332 -3.86 8.41 -7.75
C VAL A 332 -3.91 7.37 -6.63
N GLY A 333 -5.03 6.66 -6.54
CA GLY A 333 -5.30 5.69 -5.48
C GLY A 333 -4.43 4.42 -5.54
N PHE A 334 -4.54 3.62 -4.48
CA PHE A 334 -3.74 2.40 -4.26
C PHE A 334 -3.72 1.47 -5.48
N ASN A 335 -2.57 0.87 -5.77
CA ASN A 335 -2.39 -0.14 -6.81
C ASN A 335 -2.91 0.22 -8.22
N SER A 336 -3.30 1.47 -8.47
CA SER A 336 -3.76 1.91 -9.79
C SER A 336 -2.66 1.76 -10.84
N PHE A 337 -3.05 1.45 -12.07
CA PHE A 337 -2.15 1.28 -13.20
C PHE A 337 -2.57 2.22 -14.31
N LEU A 338 -1.84 3.33 -14.46
CA LEU A 338 -2.12 4.38 -15.43
C LEU A 338 -1.02 4.36 -16.48
N ARG A 339 -1.30 3.80 -17.65
CA ARG A 339 -0.34 3.61 -18.74
C ARG A 339 -0.88 4.24 -20.02
N GLY A 340 -0.19 5.28 -20.48
CA GLY A 340 -0.21 5.71 -21.87
C GLY A 340 0.91 5.06 -22.68
N CYS A 341 1.19 5.62 -23.85
CA CYS A 341 2.35 5.27 -24.67
C CYS A 341 3.09 6.52 -25.16
N PRO A 342 4.34 6.40 -25.64
CA PRO A 342 5.14 7.55 -26.06
C PRO A 342 4.47 8.46 -27.10
N ASP A 343 3.74 7.87 -28.06
CA ASP A 343 3.03 8.57 -29.13
C ASP A 343 1.54 8.84 -28.80
N GLY A 344 1.08 8.38 -27.63
CA GLY A 344 -0.31 8.39 -27.20
C GLY A 344 -0.39 8.54 -25.68
N ARG A 345 -0.02 9.72 -25.18
CA ARG A 345 0.13 9.99 -23.74
C ARG A 345 -1.23 10.09 -23.05
N LEU A 346 -1.26 9.71 -21.78
CA LEU A 346 -2.41 9.93 -20.91
C LEU A 346 -2.32 11.31 -20.26
N THR A 347 -3.34 12.16 -20.45
CA THR A 347 -3.43 13.46 -19.77
C THR A 347 -4.53 13.43 -18.71
N ILE A 348 -4.23 13.85 -17.48
CA ILE A 348 -5.19 13.90 -16.38
C ILE A 348 -5.30 15.33 -15.88
N GLY A 349 -6.48 15.94 -16.06
CA GLY A 349 -6.75 17.30 -15.63
C GLY A 349 -6.66 17.46 -14.12
N LYS A 350 -6.31 18.68 -13.69
CA LYS A 350 -6.17 19.05 -12.27
C LYS A 350 -7.39 18.69 -11.42
N ASP A 351 -7.14 18.52 -10.12
CA ASP A 351 -8.16 18.25 -9.09
C ASP A 351 -8.99 16.97 -9.34
N SER A 352 -8.49 16.06 -10.19
CA SER A 352 -9.12 14.76 -10.45
C SER A 352 -8.73 13.71 -9.41
N ILE A 353 -9.65 12.79 -9.15
CA ILE A 353 -9.52 11.68 -8.20
C ILE A 353 -9.58 10.39 -9.00
N ILE A 354 -8.44 9.70 -9.10
CA ILE A 354 -8.38 8.35 -9.64
C ILE A 354 -8.55 7.38 -8.46
N MET A 355 -9.66 6.67 -8.45
CA MET A 355 -10.03 5.74 -7.39
C MET A 355 -8.97 4.63 -7.23
N PRO A 356 -8.86 4.02 -6.05
CA PRO A 356 -8.02 2.84 -5.85
C PRO A 356 -8.34 1.75 -6.87
N HIS A 357 -7.28 1.03 -7.28
CA HIS A 357 -7.36 -0.13 -8.18
C HIS A 357 -7.95 0.21 -9.56
N THR A 358 -7.77 1.44 -10.03
CA THR A 358 -8.14 1.85 -11.39
C THR A 358 -7.07 1.41 -12.38
N ILE A 359 -7.50 0.87 -13.53
CA ILE A 359 -6.64 0.45 -14.63
C ILE A 359 -6.95 1.34 -15.83
N ILE A 360 -6.00 2.17 -16.24
CA ILE A 360 -6.04 2.92 -17.49
C ILE A 360 -4.89 2.41 -18.35
N ASP A 361 -5.21 1.76 -19.47
CA ASP A 361 -4.23 1.13 -20.34
C ASP A 361 -4.53 1.46 -21.80
N VAL A 362 -4.10 2.65 -22.21
CA VAL A 362 -4.46 3.26 -23.50
C VAL A 362 -3.34 3.11 -24.51
N LYS A 363 -3.72 2.82 -25.77
CA LYS A 363 -2.81 2.75 -26.92
C LYS A 363 -2.80 4.04 -27.74
N GLU A 364 -3.81 4.88 -27.56
CA GLU A 364 -3.96 6.18 -28.18
C GLU A 364 -4.00 7.25 -27.10
N SER A 365 -3.82 8.52 -27.47
CA SER A 365 -3.90 9.62 -26.52
C SER A 365 -5.28 9.66 -25.86
N LEU A 366 -5.33 9.71 -24.53
CA LEU A 366 -6.56 9.86 -23.75
C LEU A 366 -6.44 11.09 -22.85
N THR A 367 -7.48 11.93 -22.82
CA THR A 367 -7.52 13.12 -21.95
C THR A 367 -8.69 13.03 -20.98
N ILE A 368 -8.37 12.93 -19.69
CA ILE A 368 -9.34 13.05 -18.61
C ILE A 368 -9.50 14.54 -18.28
N PRO A 369 -10.72 15.11 -18.39
CA PRO A 369 -10.95 16.51 -18.03
C PRO A 369 -10.60 16.82 -16.56
N PRO A 370 -10.42 18.09 -16.18
CA PRO A 370 -10.26 18.48 -14.78
C PRO A 370 -11.47 18.10 -13.91
N GLY A 371 -11.22 17.85 -12.62
CA GLY A 371 -12.27 17.62 -11.62
C GLY A 371 -13.11 16.37 -11.89
N GLN A 372 -12.49 15.28 -12.36
CA GLN A 372 -13.17 14.01 -12.60
C GLN A 372 -12.94 13.02 -11.45
N LEU A 373 -13.97 12.26 -11.11
CA LEU A 373 -13.85 11.01 -10.36
C LEU A 373 -13.79 9.87 -11.38
N VAL A 374 -12.75 9.04 -11.30
CA VAL A 374 -12.45 7.98 -12.30
C VAL A 374 -12.23 6.66 -11.59
N TRP A 375 -12.76 5.55 -12.12
CA TRP A 375 -12.60 4.20 -11.57
C TRP A 375 -12.48 3.14 -12.68
N GLY A 376 -12.39 1.87 -12.32
CA GLY A 376 -12.58 0.75 -13.24
C GLY A 376 -11.46 0.52 -14.24
N MET A 377 -11.81 -0.01 -15.42
CA MET A 377 -10.88 -0.36 -16.50
C MET A 377 -11.16 0.52 -17.72
N ILE A 378 -10.14 1.22 -18.22
CA ILE A 378 -10.25 2.21 -19.28
C ILE A 378 -9.17 1.99 -20.33
N LYS A 379 -9.57 1.67 -21.57
CA LYS A 379 -8.67 1.46 -22.71
C LYS A 379 -8.82 2.52 -23.80
N ASP A 380 -9.92 3.27 -23.78
CA ASP A 380 -10.25 4.31 -24.76
C ASP A 380 -11.24 5.36 -24.20
N ASP A 381 -11.68 6.29 -25.05
CA ASP A 381 -12.66 7.34 -24.71
C ASP A 381 -14.06 6.80 -24.37
N GLU A 382 -14.46 5.66 -24.95
CA GLU A 382 -15.77 5.05 -24.68
C GLU A 382 -15.78 4.44 -23.27
N ASP A 383 -14.71 3.74 -22.91
CA ASP A 383 -14.54 3.26 -21.54
C ASP A 383 -14.50 4.43 -20.55
N LEU A 384 -13.77 5.51 -20.87
CA LEU A 384 -13.69 6.69 -20.00
C LEU A 384 -15.08 7.27 -19.73
N ALA A 385 -15.92 7.41 -20.76
CA ALA A 385 -17.28 7.93 -20.60
C ALA A 385 -18.16 7.08 -19.67
N ASN A 386 -17.88 5.78 -19.56
CA ASN A 386 -18.60 4.84 -18.70
C ASN A 386 -17.99 4.69 -17.30
N HIS A 387 -16.75 5.16 -17.10
CA HIS A 387 -15.98 4.97 -15.88
C HIS A 387 -15.46 6.27 -15.26
N SER A 388 -15.99 7.42 -15.70
CA SER A 388 -15.75 8.70 -15.08
C SER A 388 -17.00 9.56 -14.95
N ILE A 389 -16.98 10.45 -13.96
CA ILE A 389 -18.03 11.44 -13.76
C ILE A 389 -17.44 12.72 -13.15
N PRO A 390 -17.90 13.92 -13.55
CA PRO A 390 -17.47 15.15 -12.91
C PRO A 390 -17.75 15.10 -11.41
N ILE A 391 -16.78 15.50 -10.59
CA ILE A 391 -16.89 15.49 -9.12
C ILE A 391 -18.09 16.30 -8.66
N GLU A 392 -18.33 17.47 -9.27
CA GLU A 392 -19.49 18.31 -8.96
C GLU A 392 -20.82 17.59 -9.21
N LYS A 393 -20.90 16.80 -10.29
CA LYS A 393 -22.09 16.01 -10.62
C LYS A 393 -22.26 14.85 -9.65
N PHE A 394 -21.17 14.17 -9.28
CA PHE A 394 -21.20 13.09 -8.29
C PHE A 394 -21.66 13.60 -6.92
N SER A 395 -21.15 14.76 -6.48
CA SER A 395 -21.55 15.40 -5.23
C SER A 395 -23.05 15.70 -5.15
N GLY A 396 -23.73 15.85 -6.29
CA GLY A 396 -25.17 16.07 -6.35
C GLY A 396 -26.05 14.83 -6.15
N ILE A 397 -25.46 13.63 -6.05
CA ILE A 397 -26.21 12.38 -5.88
C ILE A 397 -26.67 12.24 -4.42
N THR A 398 -27.95 11.94 -4.21
CA THR A 398 -28.55 11.81 -2.86
C THR A 398 -29.24 10.48 -2.59
N SER A 399 -29.43 9.63 -3.60
CA SER A 399 -30.08 8.32 -3.46
C SER A 399 -29.19 7.21 -4.00
N GLY A 400 -28.92 7.21 -5.30
CA GLY A 400 -27.97 6.30 -5.91
C GLY A 400 -27.84 6.48 -7.42
N ILE A 401 -26.83 5.82 -7.99
CA ILE A 401 -26.56 5.76 -9.42
C ILE A 401 -25.95 4.40 -9.76
N SER A 402 -26.16 3.94 -10.99
CA SER A 402 -25.45 2.79 -11.55
C SER A 402 -24.84 3.17 -12.89
N MET A 403 -23.57 2.82 -13.08
CA MET A 403 -22.81 3.05 -14.31
C MET A 403 -21.99 1.80 -14.61
N GLY A 404 -22.43 0.99 -15.57
CA GLY A 404 -21.82 -0.31 -15.87
C GLY A 404 -21.79 -1.21 -14.62
N ASN A 405 -20.60 -1.68 -14.25
CA ASN A 405 -20.38 -2.51 -13.06
C ASN A 405 -20.25 -1.70 -11.76
N MET A 406 -20.40 -0.38 -11.80
CA MET A 406 -20.37 0.48 -10.61
C MET A 406 -21.79 0.74 -10.11
N TYR A 407 -21.98 0.56 -8.81
CA TYR A 407 -23.16 0.96 -8.07
C TYR A 407 -22.75 1.87 -6.92
N PHE A 408 -23.47 2.99 -6.78
CA PHE A 408 -23.33 3.90 -5.66
C PHE A 408 -24.69 4.18 -5.04
N GLU A 409 -24.74 4.20 -3.72
CA GLU A 409 -25.90 4.64 -2.95
C GLU A 409 -25.49 5.57 -1.80
N GLY A 410 -26.40 6.47 -1.42
CA GLY A 410 -26.20 7.45 -0.35
C GLY A 410 -25.79 8.83 -0.84
N ASN A 411 -25.01 9.54 -0.01
CA ASN A 411 -24.68 10.94 -0.21
C ASN A 411 -23.35 11.13 -0.95
N GLY A 412 -23.44 11.57 -2.21
CA GLY A 412 -22.27 11.82 -3.05
C GLY A 412 -21.38 12.95 -2.54
N ALA A 413 -21.94 13.98 -1.89
CA ALA A 413 -21.17 15.08 -1.30
C ALA A 413 -20.34 14.59 -0.10
N SER A 414 -20.91 13.75 0.77
CA SER A 414 -20.19 13.12 1.88
C SER A 414 -19.03 12.25 1.34
N PHE A 415 -19.28 11.47 0.29
CA PHE A 415 -18.25 10.64 -0.36
C PHE A 415 -17.08 11.48 -0.90
N VAL A 416 -17.38 12.51 -1.70
CA VAL A 416 -16.35 13.39 -2.29
C VAL A 416 -15.57 14.13 -1.21
N THR A 417 -16.25 14.62 -0.17
CA THR A 417 -15.62 15.33 0.95
C THR A 417 -14.64 14.43 1.68
N ALA A 418 -15.03 13.18 1.99
CA ALA A 418 -14.15 12.21 2.65
C ALA A 418 -12.85 11.96 1.86
N PHE A 419 -12.92 11.84 0.53
CA PHE A 419 -11.73 11.71 -0.31
C PHE A 419 -10.88 12.99 -0.33
N LYS A 420 -11.49 14.16 -0.50
CA LYS A 420 -10.76 15.44 -0.54
C LYS A 420 -10.05 15.73 0.78
N ASP A 421 -10.71 15.50 1.90
CA ASP A 421 -10.14 15.69 3.23
C ASP A 421 -8.95 14.75 3.45
N ARG A 422 -9.07 13.49 3.02
CA ARG A 422 -7.97 12.53 3.07
C ARG A 422 -6.77 12.97 2.22
N ILE A 423 -7.00 13.41 0.99
CA ILE A 423 -5.94 13.89 0.10
C ILE A 423 -5.23 15.10 0.72
N HIS A 424 -6.00 16.04 1.26
CA HIS A 424 -5.45 17.21 1.94
C HIS A 424 -4.62 16.82 3.16
N HIS A 425 -5.11 15.91 3.98
CA HIS A 425 -4.40 15.40 5.15
C HIS A 425 -3.08 14.73 4.76
N ILE A 426 -3.05 13.91 3.70
CA ILE A 426 -1.82 13.30 3.19
C ILE A 426 -0.80 14.37 2.78
N LEU A 427 -1.22 15.39 2.03
CA LEU A 427 -0.34 16.48 1.61
C LEU A 427 0.21 17.28 2.80
N GLU A 428 -0.63 17.53 3.81
CA GLU A 428 -0.22 18.20 5.04
C GLU A 428 0.77 17.37 5.85
N ALA A 429 0.45 16.10 6.13
CA ALA A 429 1.31 15.17 6.85
C ALA A 429 2.67 14.97 6.15
N ASN A 430 2.68 14.98 4.82
CA ASN A 430 3.89 14.89 4.02
C ASN A 430 4.72 16.17 3.99
N GLY A 431 4.15 17.31 4.41
CA GLY A 431 4.85 18.59 4.39
C GLY A 431 4.88 19.24 3.02
N ALA A 432 3.90 18.94 2.16
CA ALA A 432 3.76 19.54 0.83
C ALA A 432 3.60 21.07 0.92
N PHE A 433 3.00 21.56 2.01
CA PHE A 433 2.76 22.99 2.28
C PHE A 433 3.87 23.66 3.12
N PHE A 434 5.01 23.01 3.30
CA PHE A 434 6.13 23.57 4.07
C PHE A 434 6.61 24.89 3.46
N ASN A 435 6.78 25.92 4.30
CA ASN A 435 7.12 27.28 3.88
C ASN A 435 8.51 27.75 4.36
N GLY A 436 9.33 26.84 4.91
CA GLY A 436 10.65 27.14 5.46
C GLY A 436 10.69 27.16 6.99
N SER A 437 9.57 27.42 7.66
CA SER A 437 9.48 27.45 9.12
C SER A 437 8.34 26.58 9.68
N GLU A 438 7.18 26.61 9.04
CA GLU A 438 5.93 25.99 9.51
C GLU A 438 5.47 24.88 8.56
N LYS A 439 4.53 24.04 9.01
CA LYS A 439 3.95 22.91 8.24
C LYS A 439 4.99 21.88 7.82
N LYS A 440 5.90 21.54 8.75
CA LYS A 440 6.87 20.45 8.58
C LYS A 440 6.15 19.10 8.64
N GLY A 441 6.33 18.31 7.60
CA GLY A 441 5.84 16.94 7.51
C GLY A 441 6.95 15.93 7.26
N HIS A 442 6.57 14.76 6.73
CA HIS A 442 7.50 13.66 6.45
C HIS A 442 8.64 14.06 5.50
N ALA A 443 8.39 14.91 4.49
CA ALA A 443 9.44 15.41 3.60
C ALA A 443 10.56 16.19 4.32
N GLN A 444 10.30 16.73 5.50
CA GLN A 444 11.32 17.45 6.27
C GLN A 444 11.84 16.62 7.47
N LYS A 445 11.11 15.60 7.91
CA LYS A 445 11.49 14.75 9.06
C LYS A 445 12.24 13.48 8.65
N ASN A 446 11.94 12.89 7.49
CA ASN A 446 12.44 11.58 7.09
C ASN A 446 13.85 11.61 6.46
N GLN A 447 14.49 12.77 6.41
CA GLN A 447 15.83 12.94 5.82
C GLN A 447 16.94 12.16 6.56
N TYR A 448 16.68 11.66 7.78
CA TYR A 448 17.70 11.09 8.68
C TYR A 448 17.42 9.64 9.13
N ILE A 449 16.93 8.78 8.23
CA ILE A 449 16.71 7.35 8.53
C ILE A 449 17.91 6.50 8.08
N SER A 450 18.38 5.62 8.96
CA SER A 450 19.41 4.61 8.66
C SER A 450 18.85 3.21 8.89
N PHE A 451 19.30 2.20 8.15
CA PHE A 451 18.84 0.82 8.37
C PHE A 451 20.00 -0.10 8.73
N ASN A 452 19.76 -0.90 9.77
CA ASN A 452 20.69 -1.91 10.27
C ASN A 452 20.22 -3.30 9.87
N THR A 453 21.18 -4.20 9.65
CA THR A 453 20.93 -5.57 9.22
C THR A 453 20.71 -6.52 10.39
N LEU A 454 19.79 -7.47 10.22
CA LEU A 454 19.57 -8.63 11.08
C LEU A 454 19.82 -9.90 10.26
N GLN A 455 20.36 -10.94 10.90
CA GLN A 455 20.71 -12.20 10.24
C GLN A 455 19.97 -13.39 10.86
N PRO A 456 19.54 -14.37 10.05
CA PRO A 456 18.94 -15.60 10.54
C PRO A 456 20.00 -16.61 11.04
N TYR A 457 19.57 -17.66 11.73
CA TYR A 457 20.41 -18.83 11.97
C TYR A 457 20.88 -19.43 10.63
N PRO A 458 22.20 -19.63 10.43
CA PRO A 458 22.74 -20.06 9.14
C PRO A 458 22.58 -21.57 8.86
N GLU A 459 22.46 -22.40 9.91
CA GLU A 459 22.42 -23.86 9.80
C GLU A 459 21.61 -24.54 10.91
N GLY A 460 21.53 -25.87 10.85
CA GLY A 460 20.82 -26.70 11.84
C GLY A 460 19.30 -26.67 11.73
N HIS A 461 18.63 -27.15 12.79
CA HIS A 461 17.16 -27.25 12.82
C HIS A 461 16.48 -25.89 12.67
N LYS A 462 17.05 -24.85 13.28
CA LYS A 462 16.56 -23.46 13.26
C LYS A 462 16.98 -22.66 12.02
N LYS A 463 17.70 -23.27 11.05
CA LYS A 463 18.14 -22.59 9.82
C LYS A 463 17.02 -21.77 9.19
N GLY A 464 17.26 -20.47 9.00
CA GLY A 464 16.30 -19.51 8.47
C GLY A 464 15.52 -18.72 9.51
N LEU A 465 15.30 -19.25 10.71
CA LEU A 465 14.64 -18.48 11.77
C LEU A 465 15.59 -17.43 12.33
N TYR A 466 15.02 -16.35 12.83
CA TYR A 466 15.75 -15.34 13.58
C TYR A 466 15.71 -15.71 15.07
N PRO A 467 16.81 -15.48 15.82
CA PRO A 467 16.77 -15.65 17.27
C PRO A 467 15.74 -14.72 17.90
N THR A 468 15.37 -14.97 19.15
CA THR A 468 14.60 -13.98 19.91
C THR A 468 15.44 -12.71 20.05
N ILE A 469 14.95 -11.61 19.50
CA ILE A 469 15.63 -10.31 19.48
C ILE A 469 14.69 -9.28 20.11
N VAL A 470 15.24 -8.45 21.00
CA VAL A 470 14.56 -7.28 21.56
C VAL A 470 15.46 -6.08 21.32
N ILE A 471 14.95 -5.06 20.64
CA ILE A 471 15.67 -3.81 20.35
C ILE A 471 14.83 -2.67 20.91
N LYS A 472 15.43 -1.83 21.74
CA LYS A 472 14.81 -0.69 22.43
C LYS A 472 15.77 0.51 22.39
N PRO A 473 15.29 1.74 22.69
CA PRO A 473 16.12 2.95 22.69
C PRO A 473 17.29 2.90 23.67
#